data_AF-A0A349BS65-F1
#
_entry.id   AF-A0A349BS65-F1
#
_cell.length_a   1.000
_cell.length_b   1.000
_cell.length_c   1.000
_cell.angle_alpha   90.00
_cell.angle_beta   90.00
_cell.angle_gamma   90.00
#
_symmetry.space_group_name_H-M   'P 1'
#
loop_
_entity.id
_entity.type
_entity.pdbx_description
1 polymer ?
#
loop_
_entity_poly.entity_id
_entity_poly.type
_entity_poly.pdbx_seq_one_letter_code
_entity_poly.pdbx_strand_id
1 'polypeptide(L)'
;MLILKKHIFFLIALPVLQFGNAQLAIYGNLFVSPKNELHIAFEDTFFNGGKIITAINEGAEGVVSFGSNSQWNQLKENSFVDGWVRIYHKGSFVFPLGKENLFSPIAFTLIQNPGYVQVNYKETPPLGVTTPVFNYEIPRYHFWSWKTDGEALARISTFWWESHDLRRLSFSPIQPTDLFFGLYNDLSWEIVPGHFNPNPFESGTELSIDQGSGQLLEPLSISEYKGISFSVFKNTYATEERLVSQVLTPNNDGVNDSWKIRGYRFTSTSTIQIYELNGTLVFEQQGEYENDWTGLNTFSGEKLTGGSYYYTIDLDGDLFTDLSGWILIKYP
;
A
#
# COMPACT_ATOMS: atom_id res chain seq x y z
N MET A 1 65.88 10.10 62.04
CA MET A 1 65.62 10.78 60.76
C MET A 1 65.38 9.69 59.71
N LEU A 2 64.12 9.27 59.53
CA LEU A 2 63.74 8.19 58.59
C LEU A 2 63.40 8.82 57.23
N ILE A 3 64.05 8.40 56.16
CA ILE A 3 63.76 8.85 54.79
C ILE A 3 62.78 7.85 54.15
N LEU A 4 61.56 8.31 53.86
CA LEU A 4 60.52 7.55 53.18
C LEU A 4 60.76 7.60 51.66
N LYS A 5 61.10 6.48 51.01
CA LYS A 5 61.11 6.38 49.54
C LYS A 5 59.68 6.15 49.04
N LYS A 6 59.09 7.13 48.35
CA LYS A 6 57.84 6.96 47.59
C LYS A 6 58.11 6.02 46.40
N HIS A 7 57.35 4.93 46.31
CA HIS A 7 57.24 4.12 45.08
C HIS A 7 56.03 4.62 44.30
N ILE A 8 56.28 5.15 43.11
CA ILE A 8 55.25 5.55 42.15
C ILE A 8 54.88 4.28 41.37
N PHE A 9 53.67 3.77 41.58
CA PHE A 9 53.09 2.74 40.72
C PHE A 9 52.59 3.42 39.43
N PHE A 10 53.22 3.09 38.29
CA PHE A 10 52.68 3.41 36.97
C PHE A 10 51.65 2.34 36.63
N LEU A 11 50.36 2.69 36.66
CA LEU A 11 49.31 1.85 36.11
C LEU A 11 49.31 2.06 34.59
N ILE A 12 49.90 1.12 33.85
CA ILE A 12 49.76 1.10 32.39
C ILE A 12 48.36 0.55 32.10
N ALA A 13 47.43 1.44 31.78
CA ALA A 13 46.15 1.06 31.20
C ALA A 13 46.42 0.54 29.78
N LEU A 14 46.42 -0.78 29.60
CA LEU A 14 46.30 -1.40 28.30
C LEU A 14 44.94 -0.99 27.70
N PRO A 15 44.88 -0.42 26.49
CA PRO A 15 43.60 -0.25 25.82
C PRO A 15 43.04 -1.65 25.58
N VAL A 16 41.91 -1.94 26.21
CA VAL A 16 41.06 -3.05 25.80
C VAL A 16 40.65 -2.74 24.37
N LEU A 17 41.19 -3.49 23.41
CA LEU A 17 40.65 -3.56 22.06
C LEU A 17 39.22 -4.05 22.20
N GLN A 18 38.25 -3.13 22.17
CA GLN A 18 36.88 -3.50 21.82
C GLN A 18 36.96 -4.03 20.39
N PHE A 19 36.68 -5.31 20.22
CA PHE A 19 36.39 -5.86 18.91
C PHE A 19 35.21 -5.08 18.35
N GLY A 20 35.46 -4.25 17.34
CA GLY A 20 34.38 -3.56 16.64
C GLY A 20 33.49 -4.64 16.02
N ASN A 21 32.21 -4.65 16.40
CA ASN A 21 31.21 -5.47 15.71
C ASN A 21 31.29 -5.13 14.21
N ALA A 22 31.30 -6.14 13.35
CA ALA A 22 31.34 -5.91 11.92
C ALA A 22 30.04 -5.23 11.49
N GLN A 23 30.14 -4.03 10.95
CA GLN A 23 29.00 -3.20 10.52
C GLN A 23 29.04 -3.02 9.00
N LEU A 24 27.89 -3.15 8.35
CA LEU A 24 27.71 -2.81 6.94
C LEU A 24 26.89 -1.53 6.82
N ALA A 25 27.38 -0.56 6.05
CA ALA A 25 26.64 0.65 5.73
C ALA A 25 26.45 0.78 4.21
N ILE A 26 25.22 1.07 3.79
CA ILE A 26 24.85 1.26 2.39
C ILE A 26 24.56 2.74 2.18
N TYR A 27 25.28 3.36 1.24
CA TYR A 27 25.22 4.80 0.97
C TYR A 27 24.65 5.15 -0.41
N GLY A 28 24.60 4.18 -1.32
CA GLY A 28 24.18 4.36 -2.71
C GLY A 28 23.43 3.13 -3.22
N ASN A 29 22.99 3.21 -4.48
CA ASN A 29 22.22 2.11 -5.06
C ASN A 29 23.12 0.90 -5.32
N LEU A 30 22.61 -0.29 -4.97
CA LEU A 30 23.23 -1.57 -5.25
C LEU A 30 22.24 -2.42 -6.04
N PHE A 31 22.68 -3.05 -7.13
CA PHE A 31 21.83 -3.94 -7.92
C PHE A 31 22.23 -5.40 -7.74
N VAL A 32 21.26 -6.25 -7.37
CA VAL A 32 21.43 -7.71 -7.32
C VAL A 32 20.84 -8.31 -8.61
N SER A 33 21.72 -8.84 -9.45
CA SER A 33 21.39 -9.38 -10.76
C SER A 33 20.55 -10.67 -10.69
N PRO A 34 19.88 -11.05 -11.80
CA PRO A 34 19.10 -12.29 -11.86
C PRO A 34 19.89 -13.51 -11.37
N LYS A 35 19.24 -14.39 -10.60
CA LYS A 35 19.81 -15.63 -10.05
C LYS A 35 21.04 -15.44 -9.15
N ASN A 36 21.24 -14.24 -8.61
CA ASN A 36 22.30 -13.95 -7.66
C ASN A 36 21.72 -13.59 -6.29
N GLU A 37 22.50 -13.85 -5.25
CA GLU A 37 22.14 -13.60 -3.87
C GLU A 37 23.21 -12.73 -3.19
N LEU A 38 22.80 -11.62 -2.61
CA LEU A 38 23.59 -10.83 -1.69
C LEU A 38 23.27 -11.27 -0.26
N HIS A 39 24.15 -12.08 0.34
CA HIS A 39 23.97 -12.55 1.71
C HIS A 39 24.57 -11.57 2.73
N ILE A 40 23.75 -11.07 3.64
CA ILE A 40 24.10 -10.21 4.75
C ILE A 40 24.16 -11.07 6.02
N ALA A 41 25.37 -11.25 6.55
CA ALA A 41 25.65 -12.03 7.76
C ALA A 41 26.16 -11.16 8.92
N PHE A 42 26.08 -9.83 8.79
CA PHE A 42 26.46 -8.89 9.84
C PHE A 42 25.36 -8.79 10.90
N GLU A 43 25.74 -8.55 12.16
CA GLU A 43 24.76 -8.30 13.23
C GLU A 43 23.98 -7.01 12.95
N ASP A 44 24.68 -5.92 12.60
CA ASP A 44 24.07 -4.63 12.31
C ASP A 44 24.34 -4.19 10.86
N THR A 45 23.26 -3.93 10.12
CA THR A 45 23.30 -3.30 8.79
C THR A 45 22.59 -1.95 8.81
N PHE A 46 23.25 -0.89 8.33
CA PHE A 46 22.71 0.47 8.31
C PHE A 46 22.39 0.91 6.88
N PHE A 47 21.11 1.18 6.62
CA PHE A 47 20.64 1.79 5.38
C PHE A 47 20.72 3.31 5.50
N ASN A 48 21.79 3.91 4.98
CA ASN A 48 22.14 5.34 5.15
C ASN A 48 22.10 6.15 3.83
N GLY A 49 21.32 5.67 2.86
CA GLY A 49 21.19 6.26 1.54
C GLY A 49 21.18 5.20 0.43
N GLY A 50 20.46 5.49 -0.65
CA GLY A 50 20.29 4.58 -1.77
C GLY A 50 19.45 3.35 -1.43
N LYS A 51 19.18 2.53 -2.43
CA LYS A 51 18.35 1.32 -2.33
C LYS A 51 19.15 0.10 -2.78
N ILE A 52 18.88 -1.05 -2.19
CA ILE A 52 19.26 -2.31 -2.84
C ILE A 52 18.12 -2.68 -3.77
N ILE A 53 18.39 -2.75 -5.06
CA ILE A 53 17.42 -3.11 -6.09
C ILE A 53 17.72 -4.54 -6.51
N THR A 54 16.72 -5.40 -6.56
CA THR A 54 16.91 -6.78 -7.02
C THR A 54 16.20 -7.01 -8.35
N ALA A 55 16.73 -7.93 -9.18
CA ALA A 55 16.01 -8.39 -10.35
C ALA A 55 14.70 -9.09 -9.95
N ILE A 56 13.58 -8.69 -10.55
CA ILE A 56 12.23 -9.17 -10.19
C ILE A 56 11.67 -10.25 -11.14
N ASN A 57 12.45 -10.67 -12.15
CA ASN A 57 12.01 -11.64 -13.14
C ASN A 57 11.64 -12.97 -12.47
N GLU A 58 10.43 -13.44 -12.72
CA GLU A 58 9.94 -14.68 -12.14
C GLU A 58 10.82 -15.87 -12.53
N GLY A 59 11.28 -16.64 -11.54
CA GLY A 59 12.19 -17.78 -11.74
C GLY A 59 13.65 -17.40 -12.02
N ALA A 60 13.97 -16.10 -11.98
CA ALA A 60 15.32 -15.59 -12.12
C ALA A 60 15.54 -14.36 -11.21
N GLU A 61 14.98 -14.40 -10.01
CA GLU A 61 15.04 -13.29 -9.07
C GLU A 61 16.49 -13.05 -8.60
N GLY A 62 16.85 -11.78 -8.42
CA GLY A 62 17.95 -11.41 -7.54
C GLY A 62 17.43 -11.34 -6.11
N VAL A 63 18.27 -11.63 -5.12
CA VAL A 63 17.81 -11.73 -3.72
C VAL A 63 18.81 -11.08 -2.76
N VAL A 64 18.30 -10.34 -1.79
CA VAL A 64 19.07 -9.97 -0.58
C VAL A 64 18.67 -10.93 0.52
N SER A 65 19.62 -11.62 1.15
CA SER A 65 19.30 -12.52 2.26
C SER A 65 19.95 -12.09 3.56
N PHE A 66 19.27 -12.38 4.68
CA PHE A 66 19.76 -12.06 6.01
C PHE A 66 20.02 -13.34 6.82
N GLY A 67 21.15 -13.36 7.53
CA GLY A 67 21.49 -14.40 8.49
C GLY A 67 20.65 -14.32 9.77
N SER A 68 20.65 -15.39 10.57
CA SER A 68 19.81 -15.48 11.79
C SER A 68 20.09 -14.43 12.85
N ASN A 69 21.31 -13.89 12.87
CA ASN A 69 21.73 -12.86 13.82
C ASN A 69 21.68 -11.46 13.20
N SER A 70 21.27 -11.36 11.94
CA SER A 70 21.33 -10.10 11.20
C SER A 70 20.13 -9.22 11.48
N GLN A 71 20.43 -7.97 11.80
CA GLN A 71 19.48 -6.88 11.99
C GLN A 71 19.79 -5.76 11.00
N TRP A 72 18.86 -4.83 10.89
CA TRP A 72 19.06 -3.63 10.11
C TRP A 72 18.44 -2.41 10.80
N ASN A 73 19.00 -1.25 10.47
CA ASN A 73 18.52 0.06 10.89
C ASN A 73 18.39 0.95 9.66
N GLN A 74 17.23 1.57 9.51
CA GLN A 74 17.01 2.59 8.49
C GLN A 74 17.38 3.95 9.05
N LEU A 75 18.40 4.59 8.46
CA LEU A 75 18.85 5.94 8.85
C LEU A 75 18.29 7.02 7.91
N LYS A 76 17.75 6.63 6.75
CA LYS A 76 17.08 7.51 5.79
C LYS A 76 15.85 6.83 5.22
N GLU A 77 14.72 7.55 5.17
CA GLU A 77 13.39 7.06 4.76
C GLU A 77 13.37 6.33 3.41
N ASN A 78 14.17 6.79 2.44
CA ASN A 78 14.25 6.22 1.10
C ASN A 78 15.28 5.08 0.95
N SER A 79 15.75 4.50 2.06
CA SER A 79 16.80 3.47 2.06
C SER A 79 16.25 2.15 2.58
N PHE A 80 16.06 1.21 1.65
CA PHE A 80 15.47 -0.11 1.85
C PHE A 80 15.79 -1.01 0.65
N VAL A 81 15.23 -2.22 0.64
CA VAL A 81 15.31 -3.15 -0.49
C VAL A 81 14.08 -2.99 -1.39
N ASP A 82 14.30 -2.61 -2.65
CA ASP A 82 13.30 -2.65 -3.72
C ASP A 82 13.43 -4.00 -4.44
N GLY A 83 12.61 -4.95 -3.99
CA GLY A 83 12.52 -6.31 -4.52
C GLY A 83 12.61 -7.40 -3.45
N TRP A 84 13.26 -8.52 -3.76
CA TRP A 84 13.16 -9.73 -2.95
C TRP A 84 14.16 -9.78 -1.79
N VAL A 85 13.62 -9.97 -0.58
CA VAL A 85 14.40 -10.24 0.63
C VAL A 85 14.11 -11.65 1.15
N ARG A 86 15.15 -12.41 1.52
CA ARG A 86 15.04 -13.81 1.97
C ARG A 86 15.64 -14.05 3.35
N ILE A 87 15.02 -14.94 4.11
CA ILE A 87 15.58 -15.52 5.33
C ILE A 87 15.43 -17.04 5.34
N TYR A 88 16.31 -17.71 6.08
CA TYR A 88 16.35 -19.18 6.22
C TYR A 88 16.08 -19.66 7.66
N HIS A 89 15.90 -18.73 8.59
CA HIS A 89 15.81 -19.00 10.01
C HIS A 89 14.37 -18.85 10.53
N LYS A 90 14.18 -19.25 11.79
CA LYS A 90 12.94 -19.04 12.56
C LYS A 90 13.01 -17.73 13.36
N GLY A 91 11.94 -17.43 14.08
CA GLY A 91 11.85 -16.25 14.93
C GLY A 91 11.32 -15.02 14.19
N SER A 92 11.38 -13.88 14.85
CA SER A 92 10.89 -12.62 14.31
C SER A 92 11.93 -11.96 13.42
N PHE A 93 11.49 -11.52 12.25
CA PHE A 93 12.29 -10.70 11.34
C PHE A 93 11.39 -9.68 10.65
N VAL A 94 11.86 -8.43 10.58
CA VAL A 94 11.21 -7.37 9.80
C VAL A 94 11.94 -7.28 8.47
N PHE A 95 11.22 -7.47 7.36
CA PHE A 95 11.79 -7.33 6.03
C PHE A 95 11.88 -5.84 5.66
N PRO A 96 13.08 -5.28 5.36
CA PRO A 96 13.27 -3.87 5.01
C PRO A 96 12.86 -3.61 3.56
N LEU A 97 11.58 -3.76 3.27
CA LEU A 97 11.03 -3.69 1.92
C LEU A 97 10.50 -2.29 1.60
N GLY A 98 10.47 -1.98 0.32
CA GLY A 98 9.77 -0.81 -0.20
C GLY A 98 9.72 -0.84 -1.73
N LYS A 99 9.03 0.12 -2.32
CA LYS A 99 8.95 0.29 -3.77
C LYS A 99 9.09 1.76 -4.10
N GLU A 100 9.93 2.08 -5.07
CA GLU A 100 10.22 3.46 -5.42
C GLU A 100 10.54 4.26 -4.17
N ASN A 101 9.76 5.27 -3.78
CA ASN A 101 10.01 6.09 -2.58
C ASN A 101 9.17 5.69 -1.36
N LEU A 102 8.40 4.61 -1.45
CA LEU A 102 7.55 4.13 -0.37
C LEU A 102 8.25 3.00 0.39
N PHE A 103 8.65 3.29 1.63
CA PHE A 103 9.08 2.26 2.57
C PHE A 103 7.85 1.49 3.10
N SER A 104 7.88 0.17 2.99
CA SER A 104 6.74 -0.68 3.34
C SER A 104 7.21 -2.02 3.91
N PRO A 105 7.76 -2.02 5.13
CA PRO A 105 8.24 -3.23 5.78
C PRO A 105 7.09 -4.16 6.17
N ILE A 106 7.43 -5.43 6.39
CA ILE A 106 6.51 -6.42 6.94
C ILE A 106 7.28 -7.32 7.90
N ALA A 107 6.67 -7.73 9.01
CA ALA A 107 7.31 -8.58 10.01
C ALA A 107 6.70 -9.97 10.00
N PHE A 108 7.55 -10.99 9.99
CA PHE A 108 7.13 -12.38 10.14
C PHE A 108 7.74 -12.91 11.43
N THR A 109 6.91 -13.48 12.28
CA THR A 109 7.35 -14.34 13.38
C THR A 109 7.19 -15.79 12.95
N LEU A 110 8.28 -16.38 12.45
CA LEU A 110 8.32 -17.74 11.92
C LEU A 110 8.40 -18.76 13.04
N ILE A 111 7.31 -19.52 13.20
CA ILE A 111 7.20 -20.65 14.14
C ILE A 111 7.84 -21.90 13.51
N GLN A 112 7.58 -22.09 12.22
CA GLN A 112 8.16 -23.14 11.40
C GLN A 112 8.68 -22.53 10.09
N ASN A 113 9.91 -22.90 9.73
CA ASN A 113 10.54 -22.53 8.48
C ASN A 113 11.49 -23.66 8.08
N PRO A 114 11.05 -24.63 7.26
CA PRO A 114 11.87 -25.78 6.89
C PRO A 114 12.88 -25.45 5.78
N GLY A 115 12.71 -24.33 5.08
CA GLY A 115 13.60 -23.88 4.02
C GLY A 115 13.77 -22.37 4.04
N TYR A 116 13.35 -21.71 2.97
CA TYR A 116 13.40 -20.25 2.88
C TYR A 116 12.01 -19.62 3.00
N VAL A 117 11.99 -18.37 3.43
CA VAL A 117 10.90 -17.43 3.24
C VAL A 117 11.47 -16.21 2.54
N GLN A 118 10.88 -15.87 1.40
CA GLN A 118 11.31 -14.77 0.56
C GLN A 118 10.12 -13.85 0.31
N VAL A 119 10.27 -12.56 0.62
CA VAL A 119 9.18 -11.58 0.63
C VAL A 119 9.53 -10.40 -0.27
N ASN A 120 8.53 -9.83 -0.93
CA ASN A 120 8.64 -8.64 -1.75
C ASN A 120 7.37 -7.80 -1.63
N TYR A 121 7.53 -6.48 -1.69
CA TYR A 121 6.44 -5.51 -1.67
C TYR A 121 6.11 -5.00 -3.07
N LYS A 122 4.83 -4.81 -3.36
CA LYS A 122 4.29 -4.20 -4.58
C LYS A 122 3.18 -3.23 -4.21
N GLU A 123 3.03 -2.15 -4.96
CA GLU A 123 1.96 -1.17 -4.71
C GLU A 123 0.58 -1.72 -5.04
N THR A 124 0.49 -2.65 -5.99
CA THR A 124 -0.76 -3.28 -6.40
C THR A 124 -0.68 -4.82 -6.35
N PRO A 125 -1.77 -5.51 -5.97
CA PRO A 125 -1.86 -6.95 -6.08
C PRO A 125 -1.91 -7.46 -7.53
N PRO A 126 -1.77 -8.79 -7.78
CA PRO A 126 -1.92 -9.38 -9.10
C PRO A 126 -3.30 -9.12 -9.71
N LEU A 127 -3.33 -8.81 -11.02
CA LEU A 127 -4.56 -8.61 -11.80
C LEU A 127 -5.37 -9.91 -11.92
N GLY A 128 -6.70 -9.81 -11.92
CA GLY A 128 -7.60 -10.91 -12.30
C GLY A 128 -8.27 -11.68 -11.16
N VAL A 129 -8.05 -11.29 -9.90
CA VAL A 129 -8.71 -11.92 -8.74
C VAL A 129 -10.06 -11.25 -8.51
N THR A 130 -11.12 -11.76 -9.14
CA THR A 130 -12.46 -11.15 -9.12
C THR A 130 -13.45 -11.90 -8.22
N THR A 131 -13.00 -12.74 -7.28
CA THR A 131 -13.93 -13.45 -6.41
C THR A 131 -14.78 -12.43 -5.65
N PRO A 132 -16.12 -12.48 -5.74
CA PRO A 132 -16.98 -11.54 -5.05
C PRO A 132 -16.84 -11.78 -3.56
N VAL A 133 -16.03 -10.96 -2.90
CA VAL A 133 -16.07 -10.87 -1.45
C VAL A 133 -17.29 -10.02 -1.13
N PHE A 134 -18.47 -10.64 -1.04
CA PHE A 134 -19.76 -9.93 -1.03
C PHE A 134 -19.85 -8.80 0.00
N ASN A 135 -19.13 -8.95 1.12
CA ASN A 135 -19.16 -8.04 2.26
C ASN A 135 -17.88 -7.20 2.43
N TYR A 136 -16.90 -7.30 1.53
CA TYR A 136 -15.62 -6.61 1.69
C TYR A 136 -15.16 -6.02 0.36
N GLU A 137 -14.45 -4.91 0.43
CA GLU A 137 -13.78 -4.36 -0.74
C GLU A 137 -12.63 -5.28 -1.19
N ILE A 138 -12.47 -5.46 -2.50
CA ILE A 138 -11.37 -6.29 -3.02
C ILE A 138 -10.06 -5.55 -2.72
N PRO A 139 -9.02 -6.21 -2.17
CA PRO A 139 -7.72 -5.58 -1.97
C PRO A 139 -7.12 -5.06 -3.29
N ARG A 140 -6.72 -3.79 -3.30
CA ARG A 140 -6.22 -3.07 -4.50
C ARG A 140 -4.87 -2.40 -4.31
N TYR A 141 -4.45 -2.18 -3.06
CA TYR A 141 -3.27 -1.40 -2.71
C TYR A 141 -2.43 -2.12 -1.67
N HIS A 142 -1.12 -1.91 -1.71
CA HIS A 142 -0.13 -2.47 -0.78
C HIS A 142 -0.20 -4.00 -0.70
N PHE A 143 0.67 -4.66 -1.45
CA PHE A 143 0.71 -6.10 -1.54
C PHE A 143 2.09 -6.62 -1.17
N TRP A 144 2.16 -7.35 -0.06
CA TRP A 144 3.36 -8.09 0.31
C TRP A 144 3.18 -9.52 -0.17
N SER A 145 3.95 -9.88 -1.18
CA SER A 145 4.00 -11.23 -1.75
C SER A 145 5.13 -12.03 -1.14
N TRP A 146 4.96 -13.35 -1.04
CA TRP A 146 6.02 -14.23 -0.59
C TRP A 146 6.09 -15.55 -1.34
N LYS A 147 7.27 -16.15 -1.27
CA LYS A 147 7.59 -17.51 -1.70
C LYS A 147 8.20 -18.24 -0.51
N THR A 148 7.87 -19.50 -0.34
CA THR A 148 8.45 -20.34 0.71
C THR A 148 8.76 -21.73 0.19
N ASP A 149 9.73 -22.37 0.83
CA ASP A 149 10.04 -23.79 0.64
C ASP A 149 9.55 -24.59 1.85
N GLY A 150 8.77 -25.64 1.58
CA GLY A 150 8.09 -26.47 2.56
C GLY A 150 6.96 -25.78 3.33
N GLU A 151 6.44 -26.49 4.33
CA GLU A 151 5.34 -26.03 5.18
C GLU A 151 5.84 -25.04 6.24
N ALA A 152 5.91 -23.76 5.86
CA ALA A 152 6.25 -22.67 6.78
C ALA A 152 5.01 -22.10 7.47
N LEU A 153 5.15 -21.79 8.77
CA LEU A 153 4.09 -21.26 9.62
C LEU A 153 4.57 -19.95 10.25
N ALA A 154 3.84 -18.86 10.05
CA ALA A 154 4.23 -17.53 10.51
C ALA A 154 3.05 -16.74 11.07
N ARG A 155 3.31 -15.90 12.08
CA ARG A 155 2.43 -14.78 12.41
C ARG A 155 2.95 -13.53 11.69
N ILE A 156 2.09 -12.84 10.96
CA ILE A 156 2.46 -11.71 10.12
C ILE A 156 1.98 -10.40 10.76
N SER A 157 2.83 -9.38 10.73
CA SER A 157 2.47 -7.99 11.05
C SER A 157 2.82 -7.04 9.91
N THR A 158 1.89 -6.17 9.54
CA THR A 158 2.08 -5.07 8.59
C THR A 158 2.20 -3.73 9.31
N PHE A 159 2.77 -2.74 8.62
CA PHE A 159 2.97 -1.39 9.14
C PHE A 159 2.59 -0.39 8.05
N TRP A 160 1.99 0.75 8.42
CA TRP A 160 1.63 1.79 7.46
C TRP A 160 1.83 3.19 8.03
N TRP A 161 1.95 4.13 7.09
CA TRP A 161 2.13 5.57 7.29
C TRP A 161 1.19 6.31 6.35
N GLU A 162 1.11 7.64 6.49
CA GLU A 162 0.20 8.48 5.70
C GLU A 162 0.43 8.29 4.19
N SER A 163 1.67 8.04 3.80
CA SER A 163 2.09 7.72 2.43
C SER A 163 1.48 6.43 1.85
N HIS A 164 0.92 5.55 2.67
CA HIS A 164 0.15 4.39 2.21
C HIS A 164 -1.29 4.76 1.85
N ASP A 165 -1.80 5.93 2.28
CA ASP A 165 -3.12 6.43 1.87
C ASP A 165 -4.25 5.37 1.96
N LEU A 166 -4.32 4.66 3.09
CA LEU A 166 -5.30 3.58 3.30
C LEU A 166 -6.75 4.08 3.22
N ARG A 167 -6.98 5.40 3.28
CA ARG A 167 -8.30 6.01 3.04
C ARG A 167 -8.87 5.63 1.68
N ARG A 168 -8.02 5.37 0.68
CA ARG A 168 -8.44 4.92 -0.67
C ARG A 168 -9.02 3.51 -0.72
N LEU A 169 -8.92 2.74 0.38
CA LEU A 169 -9.57 1.43 0.47
C LEU A 169 -11.10 1.53 0.43
N SER A 170 -11.67 2.69 0.79
CA SER A 170 -13.11 2.94 0.78
C SER A 170 -13.43 4.34 0.30
N PHE A 171 -14.58 4.51 -0.33
CA PHE A 171 -15.12 5.84 -0.65
C PHE A 171 -15.72 6.54 0.58
N SER A 172 -16.08 5.78 1.61
CA SER A 172 -16.57 6.31 2.88
C SER A 172 -15.42 6.46 3.88
N PRO A 173 -15.47 7.43 4.80
CA PRO A 173 -14.53 7.50 5.91
C PRO A 173 -14.49 6.17 6.65
N ILE A 174 -13.27 5.65 6.86
CA ILE A 174 -13.00 4.41 7.58
C ILE A 174 -12.16 4.71 8.81
N GLN A 175 -12.34 3.89 9.83
CA GLN A 175 -11.54 3.84 11.04
C GLN A 175 -10.63 2.61 11.02
N PRO A 176 -9.58 2.57 11.86
CA PRO A 176 -8.75 1.38 12.01
C PRO A 176 -9.52 0.10 12.32
N THR A 177 -10.67 0.21 13.01
CA THR A 177 -11.55 -0.93 13.32
C THR A 177 -12.27 -1.51 12.10
N ASP A 178 -12.31 -0.79 10.99
CA ASP A 178 -12.92 -1.24 9.74
C ASP A 178 -11.93 -2.02 8.85
N LEU A 179 -10.65 -2.05 9.24
CA LEU A 179 -9.59 -2.74 8.51
C LEU A 179 -9.65 -4.26 8.72
N PHE A 180 -9.36 -4.97 7.63
CA PHE A 180 -9.16 -6.41 7.58
C PHE A 180 -7.92 -6.72 6.74
N PHE A 181 -7.44 -7.95 6.86
CA PHE A 181 -6.41 -8.47 5.97
C PHE A 181 -7.04 -9.29 4.86
N GLY A 182 -6.62 -9.05 3.63
CA GLY A 182 -6.86 -9.95 2.51
C GLY A 182 -5.65 -10.86 2.31
N LEU A 183 -5.87 -12.16 2.37
CA LEU A 183 -4.87 -13.20 2.09
C LEU A 183 -5.09 -13.76 0.69
N TYR A 184 -4.05 -13.74 -0.13
CA TYR A 184 -4.10 -14.18 -1.53
C TYR A 184 -3.60 -15.62 -1.68
N ASN A 185 -4.34 -16.49 -2.38
CA ASN A 185 -4.01 -17.91 -2.58
C ASN A 185 -3.94 -18.34 -4.06
N ASP A 186 -3.55 -17.43 -4.95
CA ASP A 186 -3.55 -17.60 -6.43
C ASP A 186 -4.93 -17.65 -7.10
N LEU A 187 -5.98 -18.06 -6.38
CA LEU A 187 -7.33 -18.21 -6.93
C LEU A 187 -8.29 -17.12 -6.43
N SER A 188 -8.10 -16.66 -5.20
CA SER A 188 -9.07 -15.85 -4.48
C SER A 188 -8.42 -15.03 -3.37
N TRP A 189 -9.22 -14.13 -2.81
CA TRP A 189 -8.93 -13.45 -1.55
C TRP A 189 -9.71 -14.09 -0.41
N GLU A 190 -9.02 -14.46 0.67
CA GLU A 190 -9.61 -14.78 1.96
C GLU A 190 -9.47 -13.59 2.89
N ILE A 191 -10.59 -13.07 3.39
CA ILE A 191 -10.58 -11.92 4.30
C ILE A 191 -10.61 -12.39 5.75
N VAL A 192 -9.61 -11.96 6.52
CA VAL A 192 -9.43 -12.35 7.92
C VAL A 192 -9.29 -11.11 8.82
N PRO A 193 -9.76 -11.17 10.07
CA PRO A 193 -9.59 -10.08 11.02
C PRO A 193 -8.12 -9.94 11.45
N GLY A 194 -7.76 -8.72 11.87
CA GLY A 194 -6.47 -8.40 12.43
C GLY A 194 -6.60 -7.67 13.77
N HIS A 195 -5.52 -7.65 14.54
CA HIS A 195 -5.36 -6.78 15.70
C HIS A 195 -4.52 -5.56 15.29
N PHE A 196 -5.08 -4.35 15.42
CA PHE A 196 -4.45 -3.11 14.98
C PHE A 196 -3.96 -2.27 16.16
N ASN A 197 -2.78 -1.69 16.04
CA ASN A 197 -2.07 -0.97 17.10
C ASN A 197 -1.35 0.26 16.51
N PRO A 198 -0.91 1.22 17.34
CA PRO A 198 -0.01 2.28 16.87
C PRO A 198 1.21 1.75 16.12
N ASN A 199 1.77 2.56 15.23
CA ASN A 199 2.93 2.17 14.45
C ASN A 199 4.18 2.16 15.36
N PRO A 200 4.85 1.00 15.57
CA PRO A 200 6.01 0.92 16.47
C PRO A 200 7.24 1.67 15.94
N PHE A 201 7.27 2.04 14.66
CA PHE A 201 8.32 2.88 14.08
C PHE A 201 8.16 4.36 14.41
N GLU A 202 6.94 4.80 14.80
CA GLU A 202 6.60 6.19 15.06
C GLU A 202 6.25 6.40 16.55
N SER A 203 7.25 6.82 17.33
CA SER A 203 7.07 7.01 18.77
C SER A 203 6.08 8.12 19.09
N GLY A 204 5.10 7.82 19.96
CA GLY A 204 4.14 8.81 20.47
C GLY A 204 2.96 9.11 19.55
N THR A 205 2.78 8.35 18.48
CA THR A 205 1.62 8.46 17.59
C THR A 205 0.50 7.52 18.02
N GLU A 206 -0.75 7.95 17.86
CA GLU A 206 -1.93 7.11 18.10
C GLU A 206 -2.30 6.32 16.83
N LEU A 207 -2.99 5.19 17.00
CA LEU A 207 -3.52 4.41 15.89
C LEU A 207 -4.56 5.24 15.12
N SER A 208 -4.36 5.39 13.81
CA SER A 208 -5.33 6.02 12.90
C SER A 208 -5.33 5.30 11.55
N ILE A 209 -6.24 5.70 10.65
CA ILE A 209 -6.21 5.16 9.28
C ILE A 209 -4.94 5.57 8.53
N ASP A 210 -4.35 6.70 8.91
CA ASP A 210 -3.14 7.22 8.27
C ASP A 210 -1.88 6.55 8.80
N GLN A 211 -1.88 6.02 10.02
CA GLN A 211 -0.70 5.34 10.56
C GLN A 211 -1.05 4.27 11.59
N GLY A 212 -0.30 3.18 11.55
CA GLY A 212 -0.48 2.09 12.50
C GLY A 212 0.29 0.84 12.11
N SER A 213 -0.02 -0.21 12.85
CA SER A 213 0.42 -1.57 12.60
C SER A 213 -0.75 -2.52 12.75
N GLY A 214 -0.69 -3.64 12.04
CA GLY A 214 -1.72 -4.68 12.09
C GLY A 214 -1.06 -6.03 12.21
N GLN A 215 -1.68 -6.96 12.93
CA GLN A 215 -1.17 -8.31 13.11
C GLN A 215 -2.29 -9.34 12.91
N LEU A 216 -1.98 -10.45 12.24
CA LEU A 216 -2.89 -11.60 12.17
C LEU A 216 -3.17 -12.16 13.57
N LEU A 217 -4.44 -12.47 13.85
CA LEU A 217 -4.85 -13.04 15.14
C LEU A 217 -4.25 -14.43 15.36
N GLU A 218 -4.23 -15.23 14.30
CA GLU A 218 -3.70 -16.60 14.30
C GLU A 218 -2.49 -16.75 13.37
N PRO A 219 -1.57 -17.69 13.67
CA PRO A 219 -0.52 -18.05 12.73
C PRO A 219 -1.07 -18.59 11.42
N LEU A 220 -0.44 -18.21 10.31
CA LEU A 220 -0.80 -18.55 8.95
C LEU A 220 0.15 -19.60 8.39
N SER A 221 -0.40 -20.63 7.73
CA SER A 221 0.40 -21.53 6.88
C SER A 221 0.77 -20.78 5.61
N ILE A 222 1.94 -20.12 5.60
CA ILE A 222 2.34 -19.23 4.49
C ILE A 222 2.72 -20.00 3.22
N SER A 223 2.72 -21.34 3.24
CA SER A 223 2.80 -22.19 2.04
C SER A 223 1.50 -22.14 1.21
N GLU A 224 0.35 -22.02 1.88
CA GLU A 224 -1.00 -22.03 1.29
C GLU A 224 -1.41 -20.68 0.66
N TYR A 225 -0.71 -19.61 1.04
CA TYR A 225 -0.96 -18.25 0.58
C TYR A 225 0.29 -17.66 -0.08
N LYS A 226 0.12 -16.66 -0.95
CA LYS A 226 1.21 -16.00 -1.69
C LYS A 226 1.33 -14.52 -1.39
N GLY A 227 0.40 -13.94 -0.64
CA GLY A 227 0.50 -12.56 -0.24
C GLY A 227 -0.58 -12.08 0.71
N ILE A 228 -0.37 -10.89 1.24
CA ILE A 228 -1.30 -10.17 2.11
C ILE A 228 -1.47 -8.73 1.62
N SER A 229 -2.65 -8.18 1.81
CA SER A 229 -3.00 -6.80 1.54
C SER A 229 -4.08 -6.33 2.53
N PHE A 230 -4.47 -5.06 2.45
CA PHE A 230 -5.54 -4.50 3.26
C PHE A 230 -6.89 -4.61 2.55
N SER A 231 -7.92 -4.81 3.35
CA SER A 231 -9.32 -4.84 2.94
C SER A 231 -10.15 -4.08 3.96
N VAL A 232 -11.37 -3.69 3.58
CA VAL A 232 -12.34 -3.08 4.48
C VAL A 232 -13.71 -3.73 4.31
N PHE A 233 -14.56 -3.66 5.33
CA PHE A 233 -15.95 -4.07 5.18
C PHE A 233 -16.63 -3.15 4.15
N LYS A 234 -17.32 -3.76 3.19
CA LYS A 234 -18.18 -3.05 2.24
C LYS A 234 -19.37 -2.53 3.03
N ASN A 235 -19.37 -1.25 3.38
CA ASN A 235 -20.45 -0.66 4.14
C ASN A 235 -21.74 -0.61 3.29
N THR A 236 -22.51 -1.69 3.31
CA THR A 236 -23.82 -1.79 2.64
C THR A 236 -24.92 -0.98 3.36
N TYR A 237 -24.64 -0.42 4.54
CA TYR A 237 -25.56 0.44 5.31
C TYR A 237 -25.36 1.93 5.04
N ALA A 238 -24.27 2.33 4.37
CA ALA A 238 -24.20 3.61 3.68
C ALA A 238 -24.94 3.48 2.35
N THR A 239 -26.27 3.48 2.40
CA THR A 239 -27.14 3.65 1.22
C THR A 239 -27.05 5.08 0.69
N GLU A 240 -25.86 5.53 0.32
CA GLU A 240 -25.77 6.36 -0.88
C GLU A 240 -25.75 5.35 -2.02
N GLU A 241 -26.94 4.98 -2.51
CA GLU A 241 -27.05 4.21 -3.74
C GLU A 241 -26.18 4.93 -4.78
N ARG A 242 -25.14 4.25 -5.28
CA ARG A 242 -24.22 4.82 -6.27
C ARG A 242 -24.95 4.98 -7.57
N LEU A 243 -25.56 6.14 -7.74
CA LEU A 243 -26.48 6.44 -8.82
C LEU A 243 -25.91 7.56 -9.66
N VAL A 244 -25.82 7.30 -10.96
CA VAL A 244 -25.69 8.32 -11.98
C VAL A 244 -27.04 8.44 -12.66
N SER A 245 -27.71 9.58 -12.54
CA SER A 245 -29.01 9.78 -13.19
C SER A 245 -28.84 9.63 -14.70
N GLN A 246 -29.75 8.88 -15.32
CA GLN A 246 -29.79 8.68 -16.77
C GLN A 246 -30.71 9.68 -17.48
N VAL A 247 -31.36 10.59 -16.74
CA VAL A 247 -32.32 11.56 -17.29
C VAL A 247 -32.10 12.95 -16.70
N LEU A 248 -32.16 13.95 -17.57
CA LEU A 248 -32.13 15.38 -17.28
C LEU A 248 -33.33 16.05 -17.96
N THR A 249 -34.17 16.74 -17.17
CA THR A 249 -35.35 17.48 -17.62
C THR A 249 -35.28 18.92 -17.12
N PRO A 250 -34.50 19.80 -17.77
CA PRO A 250 -34.24 21.16 -17.28
C PRO A 250 -35.41 22.09 -17.63
N ASN A 251 -36.55 21.87 -16.98
CA ASN A 251 -37.82 22.58 -17.18
C ASN A 251 -38.21 23.46 -15.97
N ASN A 252 -37.38 23.49 -14.93
CA ASN A 252 -37.56 24.22 -13.67
C ASN A 252 -38.79 23.78 -12.86
N ASP A 253 -39.17 22.49 -12.92
CA ASP A 253 -40.24 21.92 -12.09
C ASP A 253 -39.75 21.38 -10.73
N GLY A 254 -38.44 21.41 -10.49
CA GLY A 254 -37.77 20.91 -9.29
C GLY A 254 -37.33 19.45 -9.37
N VAL A 255 -37.62 18.75 -10.47
CA VAL A 255 -37.36 17.31 -10.65
C VAL A 255 -36.42 17.09 -11.83
N ASN A 256 -35.25 16.52 -11.56
CA ASN A 256 -34.21 16.26 -12.56
C ASN A 256 -33.80 17.49 -13.39
N ASP A 257 -33.90 18.70 -12.82
CA ASP A 257 -33.50 19.95 -13.49
C ASP A 257 -31.99 20.07 -13.71
N SER A 258 -31.20 19.37 -12.87
CA SER A 258 -29.76 19.23 -13.03
C SER A 258 -29.34 17.77 -12.94
N TRP A 259 -28.21 17.44 -13.54
CA TRP A 259 -27.71 16.07 -13.56
C TRP A 259 -27.17 15.67 -12.20
N LYS A 260 -27.77 14.62 -11.62
CA LYS A 260 -27.45 14.14 -10.27
C LYS A 260 -26.60 12.87 -10.32
N ILE A 261 -25.51 12.90 -9.58
CA ILE A 261 -24.57 11.82 -9.30
C ILE A 261 -24.45 11.70 -7.78
N ARG A 262 -24.71 10.51 -7.24
CA ARG A 262 -24.73 10.21 -5.80
C ARG A 262 -23.84 9.03 -5.47
N GLY A 263 -23.33 8.98 -4.24
CA GLY A 263 -22.45 7.90 -3.78
C GLY A 263 -21.05 7.87 -4.40
N TYR A 264 -20.65 8.94 -5.11
CA TYR A 264 -19.30 9.14 -5.65
C TYR A 264 -18.70 10.41 -5.05
N ARG A 265 -17.39 10.38 -4.78
CA ARG A 265 -16.64 11.52 -4.24
C ARG A 265 -15.83 12.15 -5.37
N PHE A 266 -16.07 13.42 -5.63
CA PHE A 266 -15.24 14.22 -6.51
C PHE A 266 -14.17 14.91 -5.67
N THR A 267 -12.92 14.81 -6.09
CA THR A 267 -11.75 15.52 -5.58
C THR A 267 -11.36 16.67 -6.51
N SER A 268 -10.40 17.49 -6.11
CA SER A 268 -9.84 18.56 -6.95
C SER A 268 -9.17 18.09 -8.24
N THR A 269 -8.91 16.79 -8.40
CA THR A 269 -8.30 16.20 -9.59
C THR A 269 -9.30 15.49 -10.50
N SER A 270 -10.55 15.31 -10.07
CA SER A 270 -11.58 14.63 -10.88
C SER A 270 -11.84 15.36 -12.19
N THR A 271 -12.28 14.61 -13.20
CA THR A 271 -12.73 15.17 -14.47
C THR A 271 -14.04 14.51 -14.92
N ILE A 272 -15.03 15.33 -15.26
CA ILE A 272 -16.28 14.90 -15.89
C ILE A 272 -16.33 15.47 -17.28
N GLN A 273 -16.61 14.62 -18.26
CA GLN A 273 -16.78 15.02 -19.66
C GLN A 273 -18.07 14.43 -20.21
N ILE A 274 -18.80 15.24 -21.00
CA ILE A 274 -20.03 14.82 -21.68
C ILE A 274 -19.91 15.16 -23.16
N TYR A 275 -20.29 14.20 -23.99
CA TYR A 275 -20.13 14.21 -25.43
C TYR A 275 -21.46 14.00 -26.14
N GLU A 276 -21.59 14.61 -27.31
CA GLU A 276 -22.57 14.19 -28.32
C GLU A 276 -22.25 12.79 -28.88
N LEU A 277 -23.22 12.17 -29.54
CA LEU A 277 -23.04 10.87 -30.20
C LEU A 277 -21.96 10.87 -31.29
N ASN A 278 -21.64 12.04 -31.87
CA ASN A 278 -20.55 12.20 -32.84
C ASN A 278 -19.17 12.35 -32.18
N GLY A 279 -19.08 12.30 -30.85
CA GLY A 279 -17.84 12.46 -30.08
C GLY A 279 -17.45 13.90 -29.76
N THR A 280 -18.29 14.89 -30.09
CA THR A 280 -18.03 16.30 -29.76
C THR A 280 -18.23 16.55 -28.27
N LEU A 281 -17.20 17.08 -27.61
CA LEU A 281 -17.27 17.47 -26.20
C LEU A 281 -18.18 18.69 -26.03
N VAL A 282 -19.17 18.58 -25.15
CA VAL A 282 -20.17 19.63 -24.91
C VAL A 282 -20.18 20.15 -23.49
N PHE A 283 -19.72 19.35 -22.53
CA PHE A 283 -19.56 19.77 -21.15
C PHE A 283 -18.28 19.17 -20.58
N GLU A 284 -17.57 19.98 -19.80
CA GLU A 284 -16.38 19.57 -19.06
C GLU A 284 -16.41 20.24 -17.69
N GLN A 285 -16.15 19.45 -16.65
CA GLN A 285 -15.97 19.91 -15.27
C GLN A 285 -14.68 19.29 -14.73
N GLN A 286 -13.78 20.15 -14.24
CA GLN A 286 -12.59 19.73 -13.50
C GLN A 286 -12.78 20.01 -12.01
N GLY A 287 -12.32 19.08 -11.17
CA GLY A 287 -12.43 19.17 -9.73
C GLY A 287 -13.78 18.67 -9.20
N GLU A 288 -14.24 19.31 -8.12
CA GLU A 288 -15.48 18.94 -7.44
C GLU A 288 -16.71 19.20 -8.32
N TYR A 289 -17.69 18.31 -8.27
CA TYR A 289 -18.96 18.45 -8.99
C TYR A 289 -20.13 18.55 -8.00
N GLU A 290 -20.84 19.67 -8.06
CA GLU A 290 -21.89 20.02 -7.09
C GLU A 290 -23.30 19.61 -7.54
N ASN A 291 -23.41 18.74 -8.55
CA ASN A 291 -24.69 18.29 -9.08
C ASN A 291 -25.56 19.43 -9.65
N ASP A 292 -24.94 20.38 -10.33
CA ASP A 292 -25.51 21.66 -10.74
C ASP A 292 -25.63 21.82 -12.28
N TRP A 293 -25.13 20.86 -13.06
CA TRP A 293 -25.21 20.95 -14.52
C TRP A 293 -26.64 20.80 -15.04
N THR A 294 -27.13 21.80 -15.77
CA THR A 294 -28.52 21.91 -16.26
C THR A 294 -28.66 21.64 -17.77
N GLY A 295 -27.66 21.03 -18.41
CA GLY A 295 -27.69 20.73 -19.85
C GLY A 295 -27.24 21.90 -20.72
N LEU A 296 -26.41 22.80 -20.17
CA LEU A 296 -25.75 23.87 -20.92
C LEU A 296 -24.44 23.37 -21.49
N ASN A 297 -24.14 23.75 -22.73
CA ASN A 297 -22.83 23.52 -23.30
C ASN A 297 -21.82 24.46 -22.64
N THR A 298 -20.74 23.93 -22.05
CA THR A 298 -19.73 24.75 -21.33
C THR A 298 -19.00 25.72 -22.25
N PHE A 299 -18.88 25.40 -23.54
CA PHE A 299 -18.11 26.16 -24.51
C PHE A 299 -18.94 27.25 -25.20
N SER A 300 -20.18 26.94 -25.58
CA SER A 300 -21.06 27.93 -26.23
C SER A 300 -21.97 28.68 -25.26
N GLY A 301 -22.21 28.13 -24.07
CA GLY A 301 -23.21 28.64 -23.11
C GLY A 301 -24.66 28.38 -23.54
N GLU A 302 -24.89 27.72 -24.68
CA GLU A 302 -26.22 27.44 -25.19
C GLU A 302 -26.80 26.16 -24.58
N LYS A 303 -28.14 26.06 -24.59
CA LYS A 303 -28.83 24.82 -24.19
C LYS A 303 -28.57 23.73 -25.21
N LEU A 304 -28.26 22.54 -24.72
CA LEU A 304 -28.15 21.35 -25.55
C LEU A 304 -29.52 20.96 -26.12
N THR A 305 -29.51 20.24 -27.24
CA THR A 305 -30.74 19.71 -27.84
C THR A 305 -31.22 18.48 -27.08
N GLY A 306 -32.53 18.19 -27.15
CA GLY A 306 -33.05 16.94 -26.59
C GLY A 306 -32.45 15.72 -27.29
N GLY A 307 -31.92 14.78 -26.53
CA GLY A 307 -31.20 13.63 -27.07
C GLY A 307 -30.35 12.89 -26.04
N SER A 308 -29.72 11.80 -26.48
CA SER A 308 -28.76 11.05 -25.66
C SER A 308 -27.36 11.62 -25.83
N TYR A 309 -26.68 11.76 -24.70
CA TYR A 309 -25.29 12.18 -24.59
C TYR A 309 -24.51 11.10 -23.85
N TYR A 310 -23.23 10.98 -24.16
CA TYR A 310 -22.32 10.03 -23.52
C TYR A 310 -21.47 10.75 -22.49
N TYR A 311 -21.28 10.19 -21.29
CA TYR A 311 -20.42 10.77 -20.28
C TYR A 311 -19.25 9.85 -19.95
N THR A 312 -18.15 10.46 -19.53
CA THR A 312 -17.01 9.81 -18.87
C THR A 312 -16.66 10.58 -17.61
N ILE A 313 -16.28 9.86 -16.56
CA ILE A 313 -15.87 10.41 -15.28
C ILE A 313 -14.59 9.70 -14.86
N ASP A 314 -13.58 10.50 -14.57
CA ASP A 314 -12.34 10.13 -13.87
C ASP A 314 -12.44 10.74 -12.46
N LEU A 315 -12.51 9.91 -11.44
CA LEU A 315 -12.72 10.34 -10.04
C LEU A 315 -11.39 10.72 -9.36
N ASP A 316 -10.30 10.04 -9.73
CA ASP A 316 -9.01 10.16 -9.07
C ASP A 316 -8.04 11.10 -9.83
N GLY A 317 -8.35 11.44 -11.09
CA GLY A 317 -7.55 12.29 -11.97
C GLY A 317 -6.34 11.58 -12.58
N ASP A 318 -6.45 10.27 -12.77
CA ASP A 318 -5.35 9.41 -13.26
C ASP A 318 -5.40 9.17 -14.78
N LEU A 319 -6.31 9.86 -15.47
CA LEU A 319 -6.59 9.74 -16.90
C LEU A 319 -7.30 8.44 -17.31
N PHE A 320 -7.70 7.59 -16.37
CA PHE A 320 -8.56 6.44 -16.63
C PHE A 320 -10.01 6.77 -16.31
N THR A 321 -10.92 6.18 -17.10
CA THR A 321 -12.36 6.37 -16.89
C THR A 321 -12.86 5.38 -15.83
N ASP A 322 -13.29 5.89 -14.68
CA ASP A 322 -13.94 5.12 -13.62
C ASP A 322 -15.40 4.82 -13.96
N LEU A 323 -16.12 5.83 -14.48
CA LEU A 323 -17.54 5.72 -14.82
C LEU A 323 -17.77 6.21 -16.24
N SER A 324 -18.59 5.46 -16.97
CA SER A 324 -19.10 5.89 -18.26
C SER A 324 -20.52 5.42 -18.46
N GLY A 325 -21.22 6.09 -19.36
CA GLY A 325 -22.60 5.77 -19.65
C GLY A 325 -23.26 6.84 -20.49
N TRP A 326 -24.58 6.86 -20.47
CA TRP A 326 -25.37 7.83 -21.21
C TRP A 326 -26.32 8.59 -20.29
N ILE A 327 -26.65 9.81 -20.71
CA ILE A 327 -27.68 10.65 -20.12
C ILE A 327 -28.63 11.10 -21.22
N LEU A 328 -29.94 10.97 -20.97
CA LEU A 328 -30.98 11.47 -21.85
C LEU A 328 -31.40 12.87 -21.39
N ILE A 329 -31.22 13.86 -22.24
CA ILE A 329 -31.76 15.21 -22.05
C ILE A 329 -33.13 15.26 -22.72
N LYS A 330 -34.16 15.60 -21.96
CA LYS A 330 -35.52 15.74 -22.47
C LYS A 330 -36.10 17.11 -22.10
N TYR A 331 -36.58 17.81 -23.12
CA TYR A 331 -37.39 19.01 -22.94
C TYR A 331 -38.88 18.63 -23.01
N PRO A 332 -39.75 19.29 -22.23
CA PRO A 332 -41.19 19.08 -22.26
C PRO A 332 -41.84 19.46 -23.60
#